data_AF-U5QJB3-F1
#
_entry.id   AF-U5QJB3-F1
#
_cell.length_a   1.000
_cell.length_b   1.000
_cell.length_c   1.000
_cell.angle_alpha   90.00
_cell.angle_beta   90.00
_cell.angle_gamma   90.00
#
_symmetry.space_group_name_H-M   'P 1'
#
loop_
_entity.id
_entity.type
_entity.pdbx_description
1 polymer ?
#
loop_
_entity_poly.entity_id
_entity_poly.type
_entity_poly.pdbx_seq_one_letter_code
_entity_poly.pdbx_strand_id
1 'polypeptide(L)'
;MDKPTHYQTLGIDPSATTEQIRAAYRRLAKQHHPDTGAPAGHQRMVSLNEAYEVLSEPERRRSYDRLLARDSERGVTATQTVPRAPAGRGVSEDNERLSWLKEIYQPVSAAIQKVVRPFERQLDELSYDPYDDELIGQFEAYLQRSQQYYQQARTLFASRPNPAGAALVAELLFHGLNQLGDALDELRYFTQNYDYQHLHVGQELMSIAWDLRGQAVKAAERLLRTAAF
;
A
#
# COMPACT_ATOMS: atom_id res chain seq x y z
N MET A 1 -7.89 34.78 13.83
CA MET A 1 -8.04 33.67 14.79
C MET A 1 -6.98 32.65 14.41
N ASP A 2 -6.00 32.43 15.28
CA ASP A 2 -4.93 31.47 15.00
C ASP A 2 -5.51 30.06 14.86
N LYS A 3 -5.14 29.34 13.80
CA LYS A 3 -5.54 27.93 13.61
C LYS A 3 -4.95 27.13 14.79
N PRO A 4 -5.74 26.36 15.53
CA PRO A 4 -5.21 25.56 16.64
C PRO A 4 -4.13 24.60 16.13
N THR A 5 -3.07 24.41 16.91
CA THR A 5 -2.00 23.46 16.56
C THR A 5 -2.55 22.04 16.52
N HIS A 6 -1.85 21.10 15.87
CA HIS A 6 -2.27 19.70 15.85
C HIS A 6 -2.35 19.11 17.27
N TYR A 7 -1.48 19.54 18.19
CA TYR A 7 -1.54 19.18 19.61
C TYR A 7 -2.81 19.68 20.29
N GLN A 8 -3.18 20.94 20.05
CA GLN A 8 -4.42 21.54 20.57
C GLN A 8 -5.65 20.90 19.94
N THR A 9 -5.56 20.48 18.69
CA THR A 9 -6.65 19.82 17.95
C THR A 9 -6.95 18.43 18.50
N LEU A 10 -5.91 17.67 18.89
CA LEU A 10 -6.03 16.39 19.60
C LEU A 10 -6.20 16.53 21.12
N GLY A 11 -6.09 17.74 21.67
CA GLY A 11 -6.21 18.01 23.10
C GLY A 11 -5.13 17.34 23.95
N ILE A 12 -3.89 17.30 23.43
CA ILE A 12 -2.75 16.63 24.05
C ILE A 12 -1.54 17.56 24.18
N ASP A 13 -0.62 17.21 25.08
CA ASP A 13 0.63 17.94 25.27
C ASP A 13 1.62 17.69 24.11
N PRO A 14 2.43 18.68 23.68
CA PRO A 14 3.53 18.47 22.74
C PRO A 14 4.53 17.38 23.16
N SER A 15 4.63 17.03 24.44
CA SER A 15 5.45 15.92 24.95
C SER A 15 4.75 14.54 24.92
N ALA A 16 3.52 14.45 24.43
CA ALA A 16 2.74 13.21 24.43
C ALA A 16 3.42 12.08 23.63
N THR A 17 3.34 10.84 24.10
CA THR A 17 3.87 9.66 23.40
C THR A 17 3.01 9.30 22.18
N THR A 18 3.55 8.53 21.24
CA THR A 18 2.80 8.04 20.06
C THR A 18 1.54 7.26 20.47
N GLU A 19 1.62 6.50 21.57
CA GLU A 19 0.48 5.77 22.13
C GLU A 19 -0.61 6.71 22.67
N GLN A 20 -0.22 7.81 23.31
CA GLN A 20 -1.16 8.83 23.80
C GLN A 20 -1.80 9.63 22.66
N ILE A 21 -1.04 9.93 21.61
CA ILE A 21 -1.54 10.56 20.38
C ILE A 21 -2.60 9.66 19.73
N ARG A 22 -2.29 8.37 19.57
CA ARG A 22 -3.21 7.33 19.09
C ARG A 22 -4.49 7.24 19.93
N ALA A 23 -4.35 7.15 21.24
CA ALA A 23 -5.49 7.03 22.15
C ALA A 23 -6.39 8.28 22.14
N ALA A 24 -5.80 9.48 22.11
CA ALA A 24 -6.54 10.74 22.05
C ALA A 24 -7.32 10.88 20.73
N TYR A 25 -6.68 10.56 19.61
CA TYR A 25 -7.32 10.56 18.29
C TYR A 25 -8.48 9.57 18.22
N ARG A 26 -8.28 8.29 18.61
CA ARG A 26 -9.36 7.29 18.60
C ARG A 26 -10.58 7.74 19.42
N ARG A 27 -10.34 8.31 20.60
CA ARG A 27 -11.41 8.84 21.46
C ARG A 27 -12.17 9.97 20.77
N LEU A 28 -11.47 10.91 20.14
CA LEU A 28 -12.07 12.07 19.49
C LEU A 28 -12.77 11.70 18.18
N ALA A 29 -12.22 10.76 17.41
CA ALA A 29 -12.83 10.23 16.19
C ALA A 29 -14.17 9.54 16.50
N LYS A 30 -14.21 8.68 17.53
CA LYS A 30 -15.47 8.06 18.00
C LYS A 30 -16.52 9.08 18.44
N GLN A 31 -16.10 10.20 19.03
CA GLN A 31 -16.99 11.28 19.48
C GLN A 31 -17.51 12.18 18.35
N HIS A 32 -16.76 12.30 17.26
CA HIS A 32 -17.06 13.22 16.16
C HIS A 32 -17.45 12.51 14.85
N HIS A 33 -17.72 11.20 14.89
CA HIS A 33 -18.09 10.40 13.73
C HIS A 33 -19.35 10.94 13.02
N PRO A 34 -19.38 11.03 11.68
CA PRO A 34 -20.52 11.57 10.93
C PRO A 34 -21.86 10.86 11.21
N ASP A 35 -21.87 9.58 11.57
CA ASP A 35 -23.12 8.87 11.97
C ASP A 35 -23.68 9.29 13.34
N THR A 36 -22.95 10.09 14.13
CA THR A 36 -23.51 10.67 15.37
C THR A 36 -24.45 11.86 15.11
N GLY A 37 -24.61 12.29 13.85
CA GLY A 37 -25.57 13.33 13.46
C GLY A 37 -25.19 14.76 13.86
N ALA A 38 -23.97 14.99 14.35
CA ALA A 38 -23.51 16.31 14.78
C ALA A 38 -23.18 17.22 13.56
N PRO A 39 -23.79 18.42 13.43
CA PRO A 39 -23.57 19.32 12.27
C PRO A 39 -22.11 19.77 12.08
N ALA A 40 -21.31 19.74 13.15
CA ALA A 40 -19.89 20.10 13.13
C ALA A 40 -18.94 18.87 13.08
N GLY A 41 -19.47 17.64 13.03
CA GLY A 41 -18.68 16.41 13.10
C GLY A 41 -17.73 16.24 11.92
N HIS A 42 -18.17 16.56 10.71
CA HIS A 42 -17.35 16.40 9.51
C HIS A 42 -16.12 17.33 9.49
N GLN A 43 -16.30 18.64 9.71
CA GLN A 43 -15.17 19.58 9.75
C GLN A 43 -14.20 19.29 10.91
N ARG A 44 -14.74 18.82 12.04
CA ARG A 44 -13.93 18.45 13.20
C ARG A 44 -13.15 17.15 12.93
N MET A 45 -13.76 16.17 12.28
CA MET A 45 -13.08 14.95 11.84
C MET A 45 -11.94 15.25 10.88
N VAL A 46 -12.15 16.11 9.88
CA VAL A 46 -11.08 16.55 8.96
C VAL A 46 -9.91 17.16 9.75
N SER A 47 -10.19 18.02 10.73
CA SER A 47 -9.14 18.63 11.55
C SER A 47 -8.41 17.61 12.44
N LEU A 48 -9.12 16.61 12.98
CA LEU A 48 -8.55 15.52 13.77
C LEU A 48 -7.65 14.62 12.92
N ASN A 49 -8.08 14.30 11.71
CA ASN A 49 -7.30 13.51 10.75
C ASN A 49 -6.03 14.26 10.37
N GLU A 50 -6.12 15.55 9.97
CA GLU A 50 -4.95 16.39 9.68
C GLU A 50 -3.97 16.42 10.87
N ALA A 51 -4.49 16.60 12.09
CA ALA A 51 -3.65 16.67 13.28
C ALA A 51 -2.97 15.35 13.60
N TYR A 52 -3.69 14.25 13.43
CA TYR A 52 -3.16 12.92 13.71
C TYR A 52 -2.18 12.45 12.63
N GLU A 53 -2.46 12.69 11.35
CA GLU A 53 -1.59 12.37 10.20
C GLU A 53 -0.17 12.97 10.36
N VAL A 54 -0.10 14.16 10.94
CA VAL A 54 1.17 14.86 11.19
C VAL A 54 1.85 14.38 12.47
N LEU A 55 1.10 14.07 13.53
CA LEU A 55 1.65 13.75 14.85
C LEU A 55 1.92 12.25 15.07
N SER A 56 1.27 11.35 14.32
CA SER A 56 1.38 9.90 14.49
C SER A 56 2.72 9.34 13.98
N GLU A 57 3.29 9.95 12.94
CA GLU A 57 4.54 9.53 12.30
C GLU A 57 5.74 10.29 12.90
N PRO A 58 6.73 9.63 13.53
CA PRO A 58 7.86 10.28 14.17
C PRO A 58 8.67 11.24 13.27
N GLU A 59 8.81 10.95 11.98
CA GLU A 59 9.50 11.85 11.04
C GLU A 59 8.64 13.07 10.65
N ARG A 60 7.32 12.89 10.48
CA ARG A 60 6.39 13.99 10.18
C ARG A 60 6.17 14.88 11.39
N ARG A 61 6.05 14.30 12.59
CA ARG A 61 5.98 15.03 13.86
C ARG A 61 7.22 15.87 14.07
N ARG A 62 8.41 15.29 13.92
CA ARG A 62 9.67 16.06 13.98
C ARG A 62 9.72 17.16 12.91
N SER A 63 9.18 16.92 11.72
CA SER A 63 9.13 17.94 10.66
C SER A 63 8.13 19.05 10.98
N TYR A 64 7.00 18.72 11.60
CA TYR A 64 5.99 19.67 12.09
C TYR A 64 6.47 20.46 13.30
N ASP A 65 7.16 19.82 14.25
CA ASP A 65 7.79 20.48 15.39
C ASP A 65 8.89 21.44 14.90
N ARG A 66 9.64 21.02 13.87
CA ARG A 66 10.59 21.89 13.17
C ARG A 66 9.89 23.02 12.43
N LEU A 67 8.70 22.82 11.85
CA LEU A 67 7.92 23.83 11.14
C LEU A 67 7.29 24.86 12.11
N LEU A 68 6.73 24.40 13.23
CA LEU A 68 6.31 25.23 14.37
C LEU A 68 7.47 26.10 14.91
N ALA A 69 8.71 25.60 14.81
CA ALA A 69 9.93 26.32 15.17
C ALA A 69 10.58 27.10 14.00
N ARG A 70 10.11 26.93 12.77
CA ARG A 70 10.69 27.50 11.53
C ARG A 70 9.58 27.95 10.58
N ASP A 71 9.01 29.12 10.82
CA ASP A 71 8.44 29.99 9.79
C ASP A 71 9.55 30.57 8.87
N SER A 72 10.49 29.72 8.42
CA SER A 72 11.65 30.11 7.61
C SER A 72 12.13 28.95 6.72
N GLU A 73 11.61 28.99 5.48
CA GLU A 73 12.15 28.49 4.20
C GLU A 73 12.16 26.97 3.85
N ARG A 74 11.95 26.72 2.54
CA ARG A 74 11.39 25.51 1.87
C ARG A 74 12.40 24.63 1.10
N GLY A 75 11.98 23.37 0.85
CA GLY A 75 12.08 22.61 -0.44
C GLY A 75 13.34 21.77 -0.73
N VAL A 76 13.42 20.73 -1.59
CA VAL A 76 12.52 19.82 -2.37
C VAL A 76 13.37 18.59 -2.88
N THR A 77 12.73 17.41 -3.14
CA THR A 77 12.90 16.35 -4.20
C THR A 77 14.19 15.49 -4.45
N ALA A 78 14.01 14.16 -4.69
CA ALA A 78 14.08 13.47 -6.02
C ALA A 78 14.51 11.95 -6.02
N THR A 79 13.98 11.20 -7.00
CA THR A 79 13.98 9.73 -7.31
C THR A 79 15.18 9.23 -8.16
N GLN A 80 15.43 7.90 -8.25
CA GLN A 80 16.30 7.27 -9.29
C GLN A 80 15.81 5.90 -9.85
N THR A 81 16.18 5.65 -11.13
CA THR A 81 15.87 4.55 -12.08
C THR A 81 17.11 3.71 -12.44
N VAL A 82 16.95 2.52 -13.08
CA VAL A 82 18.05 1.54 -13.42
C VAL A 82 17.99 1.07 -14.90
N PRO A 83 19.10 0.76 -15.61
CA PRO A 83 19.12 0.43 -17.06
C PRO A 83 19.33 -1.07 -17.45
N ARG A 84 19.13 -1.41 -18.75
CA ARG A 84 19.10 -2.75 -19.40
C ARG A 84 20.16 -2.94 -20.52
N ALA A 85 20.58 -4.20 -20.81
CA ALA A 85 21.39 -4.61 -21.99
C ALA A 85 21.09 -6.10 -22.45
N PRO A 86 21.64 -6.69 -23.55
CA PRO A 86 20.88 -7.32 -24.66
C PRO A 86 21.07 -8.85 -24.91
N ALA A 87 20.49 -9.35 -26.03
CA ALA A 87 20.03 -10.71 -26.37
C ALA A 87 20.98 -11.63 -27.19
N GLY A 88 20.73 -12.96 -27.14
CA GLY A 88 21.20 -13.96 -28.12
C GLY A 88 21.29 -15.42 -27.62
N ARG A 89 20.38 -16.31 -28.08
CA ARG A 89 20.52 -17.76 -28.46
C ARG A 89 19.18 -18.53 -28.44
N GLY A 90 18.47 -18.56 -29.58
CA GLY A 90 17.05 -18.96 -29.72
C GLY A 90 16.55 -20.27 -29.07
N VAL A 91 17.29 -21.39 -29.05
CA VAL A 91 16.77 -22.65 -28.46
C VAL A 91 16.99 -22.72 -26.95
N SER A 92 18.12 -22.19 -26.48
CA SER A 92 18.39 -22.06 -25.04
C SER A 92 17.51 -20.99 -24.42
N GLU A 93 17.26 -19.89 -25.16
CA GLU A 93 16.38 -18.80 -24.75
C GLU A 93 14.93 -19.27 -24.58
N ASP A 94 14.45 -20.16 -25.45
CA ASP A 94 13.11 -20.73 -25.33
C ASP A 94 12.97 -21.61 -24.09
N ASN A 95 13.94 -22.50 -23.85
CA ASN A 95 13.93 -23.34 -22.66
C ASN A 95 14.09 -22.54 -21.36
N GLU A 96 14.97 -21.52 -21.37
CA GLU A 96 15.16 -20.60 -20.24
C GLU A 96 13.90 -19.78 -19.96
N ARG A 97 13.23 -19.28 -21.01
CA ARG A 97 11.94 -18.59 -20.92
C ARG A 97 10.86 -19.48 -20.32
N LEU A 98 10.74 -20.73 -20.76
CA LEU A 98 9.74 -21.67 -20.25
C LEU A 98 10.00 -22.05 -18.79
N SER A 99 11.27 -22.29 -18.42
CA SER A 99 11.68 -22.50 -17.02
C SER A 99 11.35 -21.29 -16.16
N TRP A 100 11.68 -20.07 -16.62
CA TRP A 100 11.35 -18.83 -15.91
C TRP A 100 9.84 -18.63 -15.74
N LEU A 101 9.04 -18.96 -16.77
CA LEU A 101 7.57 -18.88 -16.68
C LEU A 101 7.03 -19.80 -15.57
N LYS A 102 7.56 -21.02 -15.47
CA LYS A 102 7.15 -22.01 -14.48
C LYS A 102 7.64 -21.68 -13.06
N GLU A 103 8.89 -21.29 -12.92
CA GLU A 103 9.56 -21.17 -11.62
C GLU A 103 9.40 -19.78 -10.99
N ILE A 104 9.27 -18.74 -11.80
CA ILE A 104 9.19 -17.34 -11.32
C ILE A 104 7.80 -16.77 -11.56
N TYR A 105 7.33 -16.70 -12.81
CA TYR A 105 6.07 -16.04 -13.14
C TYR A 105 4.87 -16.70 -12.44
N GLN A 106 4.75 -18.03 -12.50
CA GLN A 106 3.59 -18.72 -11.92
C GLN A 106 3.46 -18.49 -10.40
N PRO A 107 4.51 -18.69 -9.57
CA PRO A 107 4.40 -18.42 -8.14
C PRO A 107 4.17 -16.94 -7.81
N VAL A 108 4.80 -16.02 -8.54
CA VAL A 108 4.63 -14.57 -8.34
C VAL A 108 3.20 -14.14 -8.67
N SER A 109 2.67 -14.57 -9.81
CA SER A 109 1.28 -14.32 -10.21
C SER A 109 0.29 -14.91 -9.20
N ALA A 110 0.55 -16.13 -8.71
CA ALA A 110 -0.26 -16.76 -7.68
C ALA A 110 -0.21 -15.99 -6.34
N ALA A 111 0.93 -15.41 -5.98
CA ALA A 111 1.05 -14.59 -4.78
C ALA A 111 0.21 -13.30 -4.88
N ILE A 112 0.28 -12.58 -6.00
CA ILE A 112 -0.60 -11.42 -6.25
C ILE A 112 -2.07 -11.84 -6.11
N GLN A 113 -2.45 -12.98 -6.71
CA GLN A 113 -3.82 -13.48 -6.59
C GLN A 113 -4.22 -13.84 -5.16
N LYS A 114 -3.32 -14.42 -4.36
CA LYS A 114 -3.59 -14.76 -2.95
C LYS A 114 -3.85 -13.52 -2.10
N VAL A 115 -3.23 -12.39 -2.44
CA VAL A 115 -3.46 -11.12 -1.74
C VAL A 115 -4.75 -10.48 -2.23
N VAL A 116 -4.89 -10.26 -3.54
CA VAL A 116 -5.99 -9.43 -4.08
C VAL A 116 -7.35 -10.15 -4.02
N ARG A 117 -7.42 -11.46 -4.31
CA ARG A 117 -8.71 -12.16 -4.41
C ARG A 117 -9.58 -12.09 -3.13
N PRO A 118 -9.06 -12.29 -1.92
CA PRO A 118 -9.88 -12.14 -0.70
C PRO A 118 -10.13 -10.67 -0.29
N PHE A 119 -9.47 -9.69 -0.92
CA PHE A 119 -9.45 -8.31 -0.46
C PHE A 119 -10.85 -7.67 -0.36
N GLU A 120 -11.68 -7.81 -1.41
CA GLU A 120 -13.03 -7.24 -1.44
C GLU A 120 -13.88 -7.75 -0.26
N ARG A 121 -13.76 -9.03 0.07
CA ARG A 121 -14.45 -9.62 1.21
C ARG A 121 -13.95 -9.05 2.54
N GLN A 122 -12.64 -8.83 2.67
CA GLN A 122 -12.06 -8.24 3.88
C GLN A 122 -12.53 -6.79 4.08
N LEU A 123 -12.72 -6.04 2.99
CA LEU A 123 -13.29 -4.69 3.04
C LEU A 123 -14.78 -4.70 3.39
N ASP A 124 -15.55 -5.63 2.84
CA ASP A 124 -16.97 -5.80 3.18
C ASP A 124 -17.13 -6.11 4.67
N GLU A 125 -16.34 -7.05 5.19
CA GLU A 125 -16.29 -7.41 6.62
C GLU A 125 -15.88 -6.22 7.50
N LEU A 126 -14.89 -5.43 7.09
CA LEU A 126 -14.49 -4.23 7.82
C LEU A 126 -15.55 -3.11 7.78
N SER A 127 -16.35 -3.03 6.72
CA SER A 127 -17.33 -1.96 6.53
C SER A 127 -18.50 -1.99 7.51
N TYR A 128 -18.74 -3.12 8.19
CA TYR A 128 -19.78 -3.24 9.22
C TYR A 128 -19.55 -2.29 10.42
N ASP A 129 -18.31 -2.20 10.90
CA ASP A 129 -17.85 -1.19 11.85
C ASP A 129 -16.33 -0.97 11.71
N PRO A 130 -15.90 0.05 10.93
CA PRO A 130 -14.49 0.30 10.67
C PRO A 130 -13.67 0.72 11.90
N TYR A 131 -14.30 0.93 13.05
CA TYR A 131 -13.62 1.30 14.30
C TYR A 131 -13.68 0.18 15.35
N ASP A 132 -14.29 -0.95 15.02
CA ASP A 132 -14.30 -2.12 15.88
C ASP A 132 -12.90 -2.76 15.94
N ASP A 133 -12.39 -2.94 17.15
CA ASP A 133 -11.04 -3.45 17.39
C ASP A 133 -10.87 -4.89 16.88
N GLU A 134 -11.95 -5.70 16.88
CA GLU A 134 -11.92 -7.07 16.37
C GLU A 134 -11.85 -7.09 14.85
N LEU A 135 -12.70 -6.30 14.17
CA LEU A 135 -12.71 -6.17 12.71
C LEU A 135 -11.40 -5.58 12.18
N ILE A 136 -10.88 -4.53 12.81
CA ILE A 136 -9.56 -3.96 12.48
C ILE A 136 -8.47 -5.02 12.69
N GLY A 137 -8.49 -5.75 13.81
CA GLY A 137 -7.51 -6.80 14.08
C GLY A 137 -7.53 -7.93 13.03
N GLN A 138 -8.72 -8.33 12.56
CA GLN A 138 -8.87 -9.30 11.47
C GLN A 138 -8.28 -8.76 10.15
N PHE A 139 -8.58 -7.51 9.82
CA PHE A 139 -8.04 -6.85 8.64
C PHE A 139 -6.52 -6.70 8.69
N GLU A 140 -5.95 -6.31 9.84
CA GLU A 140 -4.50 -6.25 10.07
C GLU A 140 -3.82 -7.61 9.93
N ALA A 141 -4.44 -8.68 10.44
CA ALA A 141 -3.92 -10.03 10.27
C ALA A 141 -3.90 -10.47 8.80
N TYR A 142 -4.92 -10.08 8.03
CA TYR A 142 -4.93 -10.25 6.58
C TYR A 142 -3.80 -9.46 5.90
N LEU A 143 -3.60 -8.18 6.25
CA LEU A 143 -2.53 -7.36 5.70
C LEU A 143 -1.15 -7.92 6.03
N GLN A 144 -0.94 -8.41 7.26
CA GLN A 144 0.32 -9.02 7.67
C GLN A 144 0.63 -10.28 6.87
N ARG A 145 -0.36 -11.16 6.66
CA ARG A 145 -0.19 -12.36 5.82
C ARG A 145 0.05 -11.99 4.36
N SER A 146 -0.64 -10.98 3.87
CA SER A 146 -0.46 -10.46 2.51
C SER A 146 0.94 -9.90 2.28
N GLN A 147 1.49 -9.18 3.28
CA GLN A 147 2.87 -8.69 3.25
C GLN A 147 3.88 -9.83 3.15
N GLN A 148 3.64 -10.97 3.81
CA GLN A 148 4.51 -12.14 3.70
C GLN A 148 4.49 -12.73 2.29
N TYR A 149 3.31 -12.88 1.67
CA TYR A 149 3.21 -13.34 0.28
C TYR A 149 3.90 -12.38 -0.69
N TYR A 150 3.69 -11.08 -0.51
CA TYR A 150 4.34 -10.04 -1.31
C TYR A 150 5.87 -10.11 -1.21
N GLN A 151 6.44 -10.17 -0.01
CA GLN A 151 7.88 -10.23 0.19
C GLN A 151 8.52 -11.50 -0.40
N GLN A 152 7.86 -12.65 -0.24
CA GLN A 152 8.27 -13.90 -0.87
C GLN A 152 8.26 -13.77 -2.40
N ALA A 153 7.21 -13.18 -2.97
CA ALA A 153 7.09 -12.96 -4.40
C ALA A 153 8.14 -11.99 -4.94
N ARG A 154 8.42 -10.87 -4.25
CA ARG A 154 9.50 -9.93 -4.64
C ARG A 154 10.86 -10.60 -4.64
N THR A 155 11.16 -11.34 -3.56
CA THR A 155 12.44 -12.03 -3.40
C THR A 155 12.62 -13.06 -4.51
N LEU A 156 11.58 -13.84 -4.80
CA LEU A 156 11.58 -14.80 -5.89
C LEU A 156 11.76 -14.11 -7.25
N PHE A 157 11.00 -13.04 -7.51
CA PHE A 157 11.09 -12.30 -8.78
C PHE A 157 12.49 -11.72 -9.01
N ALA A 158 13.15 -11.24 -7.95
CA ALA A 158 14.52 -10.71 -8.01
C ALA A 158 15.61 -11.80 -8.05
N SER A 159 15.25 -13.08 -7.81
CA SER A 159 16.24 -14.16 -7.67
C SER A 159 16.91 -14.57 -8.98
N ARG A 160 16.29 -14.27 -10.13
CA ARG A 160 16.81 -14.60 -11.47
C ARG A 160 16.61 -13.42 -12.43
N PRO A 161 17.52 -13.22 -13.39
CA PRO A 161 17.34 -12.20 -14.41
C PRO A 161 16.11 -12.48 -15.28
N ASN A 162 15.47 -11.42 -15.75
CA ASN A 162 14.30 -11.51 -16.62
C ASN A 162 14.74 -11.87 -18.05
N PRO A 163 14.27 -12.99 -18.63
CA PRO A 163 14.67 -13.38 -19.98
C PRO A 163 14.05 -12.42 -21.01
N ALA A 164 14.81 -12.09 -22.06
CA ALA A 164 14.37 -11.15 -23.10
C ALA A 164 13.05 -11.58 -23.75
N GLY A 165 12.87 -12.88 -23.99
CA GLY A 165 11.65 -13.46 -24.55
C GLY A 165 10.41 -13.41 -23.64
N ALA A 166 10.55 -13.02 -22.36
CA ALA A 166 9.45 -12.79 -21.42
C ALA A 166 9.42 -11.36 -20.87
N ALA A 167 10.14 -10.41 -21.48
CA ALA A 167 10.29 -9.06 -20.95
C ALA A 167 8.96 -8.37 -20.62
N LEU A 168 7.95 -8.51 -21.49
CA LEU A 168 6.61 -7.95 -21.25
C LEU A 168 5.93 -8.56 -20.02
N VAL A 169 6.03 -9.89 -19.84
CA VAL A 169 5.45 -10.57 -18.67
C VAL A 169 6.14 -10.10 -17.39
N ALA A 170 7.48 -10.00 -17.43
CA ALA A 170 8.27 -9.52 -16.30
C ALA A 170 7.96 -8.06 -15.96
N GLU A 171 7.81 -7.19 -16.96
CA GLU A 171 7.44 -5.78 -16.76
C GLU A 171 6.07 -5.65 -16.10
N LEU A 172 5.06 -6.37 -16.60
CA LEU A 172 3.71 -6.38 -16.02
C LEU A 172 3.72 -6.91 -14.57
N LEU A 173 4.49 -7.96 -14.27
CA LEU A 173 4.66 -8.45 -12.91
C LEU A 173 5.38 -7.45 -12.00
N PHE A 174 6.42 -6.79 -12.51
CA PHE A 174 7.16 -5.79 -11.75
C PHE A 174 6.26 -4.62 -11.34
N HIS A 175 5.51 -4.06 -12.29
CA HIS A 175 4.55 -3.01 -11.99
C HIS A 175 3.43 -3.51 -11.07
N GLY A 176 2.88 -4.70 -11.32
CA GLY A 176 1.85 -5.28 -10.46
C GLY A 176 2.32 -5.49 -9.02
N LEU A 177 3.56 -5.93 -8.81
CA LEU A 177 4.15 -6.07 -7.48
C LEU A 177 4.37 -4.71 -6.81
N ASN A 178 4.85 -3.69 -7.52
CA ASN A 178 5.04 -2.37 -6.92
C ASN A 178 3.69 -1.79 -6.46
N GLN A 179 2.68 -1.83 -7.33
CA GLN A 179 1.31 -1.39 -7.00
C GLN A 179 0.75 -2.17 -5.80
N LEU A 180 0.99 -3.48 -5.74
CA LEU A 180 0.58 -4.30 -4.60
C LEU A 180 1.30 -3.91 -3.30
N GLY A 181 2.60 -3.61 -3.38
CA GLY A 181 3.38 -3.15 -2.24
C GLY A 181 2.87 -1.82 -1.70
N ASP A 182 2.71 -0.85 -2.59
CA ASP A 182 2.18 0.47 -2.25
C ASP A 182 0.77 0.33 -1.66
N ALA A 183 -0.09 -0.51 -2.23
CA ALA A 183 -1.42 -0.79 -1.69
C ALA A 183 -1.36 -1.30 -0.23
N LEU A 184 -0.47 -2.25 0.06
CA LEU A 184 -0.34 -2.81 1.41
C LEU A 184 0.18 -1.79 2.42
N ASP A 185 1.05 -0.87 1.99
CA ASP A 185 1.56 0.22 2.83
C ASP A 185 0.44 1.23 3.15
N GLU A 186 -0.34 1.63 2.13
CA GLU A 186 -1.50 2.51 2.25
C GLU A 186 -2.58 1.91 3.17
N LEU A 187 -2.94 0.65 2.98
CA LEU A 187 -3.95 -0.02 3.80
C LEU A 187 -3.52 -0.19 5.26
N ARG A 188 -2.24 -0.47 5.50
CA ARG A 188 -1.68 -0.53 6.85
C ARG A 188 -1.61 0.85 7.49
N TYR A 189 -1.35 1.89 6.71
CA TYR A 189 -1.47 3.26 7.21
C TYR A 189 -2.92 3.54 7.62
N PHE A 190 -3.90 3.13 6.81
CA PHE A 190 -5.30 3.22 7.20
C PHE A 190 -5.60 2.49 8.53
N THR A 191 -5.13 1.26 8.77
CA THR A 191 -5.47 0.57 10.04
C THR A 191 -4.92 1.29 11.28
N GLN A 192 -3.79 1.97 11.13
CA GLN A 192 -3.16 2.72 12.21
C GLN A 192 -3.72 4.12 12.38
N ASN A 193 -4.35 4.67 11.32
CA ASN A 193 -4.72 6.08 11.28
C ASN A 193 -6.18 6.39 10.93
N TYR A 194 -6.95 5.38 10.54
CA TYR A 194 -8.35 5.50 10.10
C TYR A 194 -8.55 6.57 9.02
N ASP A 195 -7.52 6.78 8.19
CA ASP A 195 -7.56 7.73 7.10
C ASP A 195 -8.11 7.06 5.83
N TYR A 196 -9.37 7.37 5.54
CA TYR A 196 -10.09 6.80 4.40
C TYR A 196 -9.50 7.18 3.03
N GLN A 197 -8.67 8.22 2.94
CA GLN A 197 -7.95 8.51 1.70
C GLN A 197 -6.97 7.37 1.40
N HIS A 198 -6.22 6.92 2.40
CA HIS A 198 -5.30 5.78 2.27
C HIS A 198 -6.04 4.46 2.04
N LEU A 199 -7.24 4.29 2.61
CA LEU A 199 -8.11 3.15 2.29
C LEU A 199 -8.49 3.13 0.80
N HIS A 200 -8.91 4.27 0.27
CA HIS A 200 -9.30 4.41 -1.12
C HIS A 200 -8.12 4.23 -2.09
N VAL A 201 -6.99 4.87 -1.81
CA VAL A 201 -5.76 4.70 -2.60
C VAL A 201 -5.33 3.23 -2.56
N GLY A 202 -5.33 2.60 -1.39
CA GLY A 202 -5.04 1.17 -1.26
C GLY A 202 -5.96 0.29 -2.12
N GLN A 203 -7.26 0.61 -2.21
CA GLN A 203 -8.21 -0.08 -3.09
C GLN A 203 -7.88 0.08 -4.57
N GLU A 204 -7.60 1.30 -5.01
CA GLU A 204 -7.23 1.59 -6.40
C GLU A 204 -5.96 0.85 -6.81
N LEU A 205 -4.92 0.93 -5.98
CA LEU A 205 -3.64 0.24 -6.21
C LEU A 205 -3.81 -1.29 -6.25
N MET A 206 -4.67 -1.85 -5.39
CA MET A 206 -4.99 -3.28 -5.40
C MET A 206 -5.69 -3.70 -6.71
N SER A 207 -6.60 -2.86 -7.21
CA SER A 207 -7.28 -3.06 -8.49
C SER A 207 -6.30 -3.01 -9.67
N ILE A 208 -5.41 -2.01 -9.70
CA ILE A 208 -4.37 -1.89 -10.73
C ILE A 208 -3.44 -3.11 -10.71
N ALA A 209 -3.03 -3.57 -9.52
CA ALA A 209 -2.21 -4.78 -9.38
C ALA A 209 -2.92 -6.03 -9.94
N TRP A 210 -4.24 -6.16 -9.72
CA TRP A 210 -5.05 -7.23 -10.28
C TRP A 210 -5.09 -7.19 -11.81
N ASP A 211 -5.32 -6.02 -12.39
CA ASP A 211 -5.42 -5.85 -13.83
C ASP A 211 -4.09 -6.11 -14.53
N LEU A 212 -2.98 -5.61 -13.97
CA LEU A 212 -1.63 -5.88 -14.47
C LEU A 212 -1.30 -7.36 -14.44
N ARG A 213 -1.66 -8.07 -13.35
CA ARG A 213 -1.54 -9.53 -13.27
C ARG A 213 -2.38 -10.21 -14.35
N GLY A 214 -3.62 -9.75 -14.58
CA GLY A 214 -4.49 -10.30 -15.64
C GLY A 214 -3.91 -10.12 -17.05
N GLN A 215 -3.27 -8.98 -17.31
CA GLN A 215 -2.52 -8.74 -18.54
C GLN A 215 -1.29 -9.66 -18.65
N ALA A 216 -0.56 -9.84 -17.55
CA ALA A 216 0.60 -10.75 -17.50
C ALA A 216 0.19 -12.20 -17.81
N VAL A 217 -0.97 -12.65 -17.32
CA VAL A 217 -1.53 -13.98 -17.66
C VAL A 217 -1.77 -14.11 -19.15
N LYS A 218 -2.48 -13.15 -19.76
CA LYS A 218 -2.75 -13.16 -21.21
C LYS A 218 -1.46 -13.15 -22.03
N ALA A 219 -0.45 -12.40 -21.59
CA ALA A 219 0.86 -12.35 -22.24
C ALA A 219 1.60 -13.69 -22.13
N ALA A 220 1.65 -14.29 -20.93
CA ALA A 220 2.29 -15.59 -20.71
C ALA A 220 1.62 -16.72 -21.53
N GLU A 221 0.29 -16.74 -21.61
CA GLU A 221 -0.44 -17.71 -22.45
C GLU A 221 -0.14 -17.58 -23.94
N ARG A 222 0.17 -16.37 -24.43
CA ARG A 222 0.60 -16.18 -25.81
C ARG A 222 1.99 -16.78 -26.03
N LEU A 223 2.92 -16.56 -25.10
CA LEU A 223 4.27 -17.12 -25.17
C LEU A 223 4.27 -18.65 -25.18
N LEU A 224 3.42 -19.27 -24.34
CA LEU A 224 3.27 -20.73 -24.30
C LEU A 224 2.71 -21.30 -25.60
N ARG A 225 1.78 -20.60 -26.24
CA ARG A 225 1.23 -21.00 -27.55
C ARG A 225 2.26 -20.91 -28.67
N THR A 226 3.11 -19.88 -28.66
CA THR A 226 4.15 -19.71 -29.69
C THR A 226 5.30 -20.70 -29.58
N ALA A 227 5.48 -21.36 -28.44
CA ALA A 227 6.53 -22.38 -28.23
C ALA A 227 6.09 -23.81 -28.60
N ALA A 228 4.81 -24.00 -28.97
CA ALA A 228 4.23 -25.31 -29.29
C ALA A 228 4.17 -25.62 -30.81
N PHE A 229 4.75 -24.74 -31.64
CA PHE A 229 4.86 -24.87 -33.10
C PHE A 229 6.32 -24.80 -33.52
#